data_AF-A0A3B0ZZJ4-F1
#
_entry.id   AF-A0A3B0ZZJ4-F1
#
_cell.length_a   1.000
_cell.length_b   1.000
_cell.length_c   1.000
_cell.angle_alpha   90.00
_cell.angle_beta   90.00
_cell.angle_gamma   90.00
#
_symmetry.space_group_name_H-M   'P 1'
#
loop_
_entity.id
_entity.type
_entity.pdbx_description
1 polymer ?
#
loop_
_entity_poly.entity_id
_entity_poly.type
_entity_poly.pdbx_seq_one_letter_code
_entity_poly.pdbx_strand_id
1 'polypeptide(L)' 'MATAKPKVSPKKTRKAKKSLAASISQQETVEQQMMIAEAAYFIAEHRGFSAGGELGDWLQAEREVQTSLQQP' A
#
# COMPACT_ATOMS: atom_id res chain seq x y z
N MET A 1 38.83 39.46 20.34
CA MET A 1 37.78 39.29 19.30
C MET A 1 38.26 38.28 18.29
N ALA A 2 37.68 37.08 18.25
CA ALA A 2 37.93 36.10 17.20
C ALA A 2 36.56 35.59 16.72
N THR A 3 36.17 35.95 15.49
CA THR A 3 34.95 35.47 14.85
C THR A 3 35.25 34.11 14.21
N ALA A 4 34.59 33.05 14.68
CA ALA A 4 34.64 31.73 14.06
C ALA A 4 33.41 31.54 13.17
N LYS A 5 33.65 31.36 11.86
CA LYS A 5 32.66 31.15 10.80
C LYS A 5 32.06 29.73 10.88
N PRO A 6 30.74 29.55 10.65
CA PRO A 6 30.08 28.25 10.78
C PRO A 6 30.38 27.38 9.55
N LYS A 7 30.73 26.10 9.77
CA LYS A 7 30.92 25.11 8.70
C LYS A 7 29.86 24.03 8.80
N VAL A 8 28.64 24.37 8.35
CA VAL A 8 27.56 23.39 8.16
C VAL A 8 27.88 22.52 6.94
N SER A 9 27.96 21.21 7.17
CA SER A 9 28.27 20.20 6.16
C SER A 9 27.00 19.80 5.41
N PRO A 10 26.95 19.80 4.06
CA PRO A 10 25.77 19.40 3.32
C PRO A 10 25.79 17.88 3.09
N LYS A 11 25.31 17.10 4.06
CA LYS A 11 24.98 15.67 3.86
C LYS A 11 23.48 15.46 4.05
N LYS A 12 22.65 15.90 3.10
CA LYS A 12 21.19 15.67 3.21
C LYS A 12 20.42 15.68 1.88
N THR A 13 20.94 15.04 0.83
CA THR A 13 20.19 14.92 -0.45
C THR A 13 19.82 13.50 -0.84
N ARG A 14 20.25 12.48 -0.08
CA ARG A 14 19.92 11.07 -0.39
C ARG A 14 18.67 10.52 0.32
N LYS A 15 18.10 11.27 1.28
CA LYS A 15 16.89 10.84 2.03
C LYS A 15 15.56 11.24 1.38
N ALA A 16 15.50 12.35 0.63
CA ALA A 16 14.24 12.88 0.08
C ALA A 16 13.65 12.02 -1.06
N LYS A 17 14.49 11.29 -1.82
CA LYS A 17 14.01 10.38 -2.87
C LYS A 17 13.46 9.06 -2.32
N LYS A 18 13.90 8.65 -1.11
CA LYS A 18 13.44 7.41 -0.48
C LYS A 18 12.06 7.55 0.15
N SER A 19 11.70 8.74 0.61
CA SER A 19 10.37 9.04 1.16
C SER A 19 9.29 9.06 0.08
N LEU A 20 9.57 9.57 -1.13
CA LEU A 20 8.58 9.59 -2.21
C LEU A 20 8.29 8.19 -2.76
N ALA A 21 9.34 7.38 -2.96
CA ALA A 21 9.17 5.98 -3.39
C ALA A 21 8.41 5.14 -2.34
N ALA A 22 8.69 5.34 -1.05
CA ALA A 22 7.97 4.66 0.02
C ALA A 22 6.49 5.08 0.09
N SER A 23 6.17 6.36 -0.15
CA SER A 23 4.79 6.84 -0.19
C SER A 23 4.01 6.28 -1.39
N ILE A 24 4.62 6.19 -2.57
CA ILE A 24 3.97 5.61 -3.76
C ILE A 24 3.68 4.12 -3.53
N SER A 25 4.65 3.37 -3.00
CA SER A 25 4.42 1.95 -2.65
C SER A 25 3.37 1.77 -1.56
N GLN A 26 3.27 2.68 -0.58
CA GLN A 26 2.21 2.63 0.42
C GLN A 26 0.83 2.93 -0.18
N GLN A 27 0.72 3.92 -1.08
CA GLN A 27 -0.55 4.23 -1.75
C GLN A 27 -1.03 3.06 -2.63
N GLU A 28 -0.12 2.43 -3.37
CA GLU A 28 -0.43 1.26 -4.20
C GLU A 28 -0.93 0.09 -3.33
N THR A 29 -0.35 -0.11 -2.13
CA THR A 29 -0.83 -1.14 -1.20
C THR A 29 -2.18 -0.82 -0.56
N VAL A 30 -2.49 0.46 -0.35
CA VAL A 30 -3.79 0.88 0.21
C VAL A 30 -4.91 0.70 -0.83
N GLU A 31 -4.67 1.09 -2.08
CA GLU A 31 -5.62 0.85 -3.17
C GLU A 31 -5.87 -0.64 -3.40
N GLN A 32 -4.82 -1.46 -3.36
CA GLN A 32 -4.93 -2.92 -3.39
C GLN A 32 -5.83 -3.44 -2.26
N GLN A 33 -5.56 -3.06 -1.01
CA GLN A 33 -6.34 -3.52 0.13
C GLN A 33 -7.81 -3.07 0.07
N MET A 34 -8.08 -1.85 -0.41
CA MET A 34 -9.46 -1.38 -0.60
C MET A 34 -10.19 -2.20 -1.67
N MET A 35 -9.56 -2.46 -2.82
CA MET A 35 -10.15 -3.32 -3.85
C MET A 35 -10.39 -4.75 -3.34
N ILE A 36 -9.46 -5.31 -2.57
CA ILE A 36 -9.62 -6.65 -1.99
C ILE A 36 -10.78 -6.68 -1.01
N ALA A 37 -10.89 -5.68 -0.13
CA ALA A 37 -11.97 -5.59 0.84
C ALA A 37 -13.34 -5.45 0.15
N GLU A 38 -13.42 -4.65 -0.90
CA GLU A 38 -14.65 -4.43 -1.68
C GLU A 38 -15.06 -5.71 -2.44
N ALA A 39 -14.12 -6.37 -3.11
CA ALA A 39 -14.37 -7.66 -3.76
C ALA A 39 -14.77 -8.75 -2.75
N ALA A 40 -14.10 -8.84 -1.60
CA ALA A 40 -14.45 -9.79 -0.55
C ALA A 40 -15.85 -9.53 0.00
N TYR A 41 -16.25 -8.26 0.13
CA TYR A 41 -17.61 -7.89 0.51
C TYR A 41 -18.65 -8.38 -0.50
N PHE A 42 -18.43 -8.19 -1.81
CA PHE A 42 -19.33 -8.69 -2.84
C PHE A 42 -19.42 -10.22 -2.86
N ILE A 43 -18.30 -10.91 -2.67
CA ILE A 43 -18.28 -12.39 -2.59
C ILE A 43 -19.07 -12.86 -1.37
N ALA A 44 -18.82 -12.25 -0.20
CA ALA A 44 -19.54 -12.57 1.02
C ALA A 44 -21.04 -12.27 0.88
N GLU A 45 -21.41 -11.14 0.26
CA GLU A 45 -22.81 -10.77 -0.03
C GLU A 45 -23.49 -11.80 -0.94
N HIS A 46 -22.83 -12.20 -2.04
CA HIS A 46 -23.34 -13.23 -2.95
C HIS A 46 -23.53 -14.58 -2.25
N ARG A 47 -22.71 -14.87 -1.24
CA ARG A 47 -22.82 -16.06 -0.39
C ARG A 47 -23.80 -15.90 0.78
N GLY A 48 -24.35 -14.70 1.00
CA GLY A 48 -25.25 -14.38 2.10
C GLY A 48 -24.57 -14.26 3.47
N PHE A 49 -23.32 -13.82 3.51
CA PHE A 49 -22.51 -13.60 4.73
C PHE A 49 -22.45 -14.83 5.65
N SER A 50 -22.22 -16.00 5.06
CA SER A 50 -22.14 -17.26 5.81
C SER A 50 -20.90 -17.28 6.72
N ALA A 51 -21.11 -17.50 8.02
CA ALA A 51 -20.04 -17.53 9.02
C ALA A 51 -18.98 -18.60 8.68
N GLY A 52 -17.70 -18.23 8.80
CA GLY A 52 -16.57 -19.09 8.45
C GLY A 52 -16.23 -19.13 6.95
N GLY A 53 -16.93 -18.36 6.12
CA GLY A 53 -16.58 -18.15 4.71
C GLY A 53 -15.62 -16.97 4.49
N GLU A 54 -15.50 -16.07 5.47
CA GLU A 54 -14.89 -14.75 5.27
C GLU A 54 -13.43 -14.83 4.80
N LEU A 55 -12.68 -15.78 5.36
CA LEU A 55 -11.28 -16.00 4.97
C LEU A 55 -11.16 -16.51 3.53
N GLY A 56 -12.08 -17.38 3.11
CA GLY A 56 -12.13 -17.87 1.73
C GLY A 56 -12.48 -16.75 0.75
N ASP A 57 -13.44 -15.90 1.13
CA ASP A 57 -13.87 -14.75 0.34
C ASP A 57 -12.73 -13.73 0.19
N TRP A 58 -11.98 -13.46 1.26
CA TRP A 58 -10.77 -12.62 1.24
C TRP A 58 -9.66 -13.20 0.35
N LEU A 59 -9.36 -14.49 0.46
CA LEU A 59 -8.33 -15.14 -0.37
C LEU A 59 -8.72 -15.19 -1.85
N GLN A 60 -10.02 -15.26 -2.14
CA GLN A 60 -10.50 -15.19 -3.52
C GLN A 60 -10.38 -13.78 -4.07
N ALA A 61 -10.83 -12.78 -3.30
CA ALA A 61 -10.69 -11.37 -3.66
C ALA A 61 -9.23 -10.95 -3.89
N GLU A 62 -8.30 -11.37 -3.04
CA GLU A 62 -6.86 -11.07 -3.19
C GLU A 62 -6.31 -11.55 -4.53
N ARG A 63 -6.64 -12.78 -4.94
CA ARG A 63 -6.20 -13.35 -6.22
C ARG A 63 -6.79 -12.62 -7.42
N GLU A 64 -8.03 -12.18 -7.31
CA GLU A 64 -8.76 -11.49 -8.37
C GLU A 64 -8.22 -10.07 -8.59
N VAL A 65 -7.97 -9.34 -7.50
CA VAL A 65 -7.34 -8.00 -7.53
C VAL A 65 -5.88 -8.09 -7.99
N GLN A 66 -5.12 -9.06 -7.48
CA GLN A 66 -3.74 -9.27 -7.90
C GLN A 66 -3.67 -9.58 -9.40
N THR A 67 -4.55 -10.44 -9.93
CA THR A 67 -4.65 -10.72 -11.37
C THR A 67 -4.95 -9.45 -12.16
N SER A 68 -5.90 -8.64 -11.69
CA SER A 68 -6.30 -7.40 -12.36
C SER A 68 -5.17 -6.37 -12.43
N LEU A 69 -4.33 -6.29 -11.38
CA LEU A 69 -3.16 -5.42 -11.34
C LEU A 69 -1.94 -5.96 -12.10
N GLN A 70 -1.85 -7.29 -12.29
CA GLN A 70 -0.75 -7.91 -13.03
C GLN A 70 -0.95 -7.86 -14.55
N GLN A 71 -2.12 -7.43 -15.03
CA GLN A 71 -2.42 -7.30 -16.46
C GLN A 71 -1.85 -5.98 -16.99
N PRO A 72 -0.92 -6.00 -17.98
CA PRO A 72 -0.27 -4.81 -18.54
C PRO A 72 -1.14 -4.00 -19.50
#